data_AF-A0A6L7S6S7-F1
#
_entry.id   AF-A0A6L7S6S7-F1
#
_cell.length_a   1.000
_cell.length_b   1.000
_cell.length_c   1.000
_cell.angle_alpha   90.00
_cell.angle_beta   90.00
_cell.angle_gamma   90.00
#
_symmetry.space_group_name_H-M   'P 1'
#
loop_
_entity.id
_entity.type
_entity.pdbx_description
1 polymer ?
#
loop_
_entity_poly.entity_id
_entity_poly.type
_entity_poly.pdbx_seq_one_letter_code
_entity_poly.pdbx_strand_id
1 'polypeptide(L)'
;MELLDVAALLDEPQEVDEFESLDLAVNMLFLAGEHSYPITRELAFAARSVGFNGIVYPSYFSMLRNGVKPFETTYGISHRKIPQYREFEEAKVSANFAIFGRPIEDGLVNVHCINRVVLSTVLYSVHFGPVIGDE
;
A
#
# COMPACT_ATOMS: atom_id res chain seq x y z
N MET A 1 -20.81 -5.32 -7.29
CA MET A 1 -19.83 -4.21 -7.24
C MET A 1 -18.49 -4.82 -7.58
N GLU A 2 -17.91 -4.40 -8.69
CA GLU A 2 -16.60 -4.89 -9.15
C GLU A 2 -15.55 -3.84 -8.83
N LEU A 3 -14.54 -4.25 -8.06
CA LEU A 3 -13.43 -3.40 -7.65
C LEU A 3 -12.13 -3.97 -8.22
N LEU A 4 -11.25 -3.09 -8.68
CA LEU A 4 -9.90 -3.48 -9.04
C LEU A 4 -9.06 -3.56 -7.77
N ASP A 5 -8.62 -4.77 -7.41
CA ASP A 5 -7.77 -4.98 -6.24
C ASP A 5 -6.29 -4.91 -6.63
N VAL A 6 -5.66 -3.80 -6.27
CA VAL A 6 -4.22 -3.54 -6.43
C VAL A 6 -3.45 -3.69 -5.11
N ALA A 7 -4.13 -4.12 -4.04
CA ALA A 7 -3.52 -4.48 -2.76
C ALA A 7 -3.25 -5.99 -2.63
N ALA A 8 -3.90 -6.80 -3.48
CA ALA A 8 -3.73 -8.24 -3.53
C ALA A 8 -2.27 -8.64 -3.83
N LEU A 9 -1.86 -9.76 -3.22
CA LEU A 9 -0.59 -10.42 -3.55
C LEU A 9 -0.80 -11.21 -4.85
N LEU A 10 -0.01 -10.88 -5.88
CA LEU A 10 -0.17 -11.50 -7.20
C LEU A 10 0.54 -12.86 -7.28
N ASP A 11 -0.09 -13.80 -7.98
CA ASP A 11 0.53 -15.09 -8.29
C ASP A 11 1.46 -14.94 -9.50
N GLU A 12 2.75 -15.13 -9.28
CA GLU A 12 3.77 -15.01 -10.32
C GLU A 12 4.46 -16.37 -10.56
N PRO A 13 4.86 -16.68 -11.81
CA PRO A 13 5.69 -17.84 -12.10
C PRO A 13 7.00 -17.80 -11.31
N GLN A 14 7.53 -18.96 -10.92
CA GLN A 14 8.79 -19.06 -10.16
C GLN A 14 10.01 -18.47 -10.88
N GLU A 15 9.96 -18.38 -12.21
CA GLU A 15 11.06 -17.90 -13.06
C GLU A 15 11.18 -16.38 -13.09
N VAL A 16 10.16 -15.64 -12.65
CA VAL A 16 10.16 -14.18 -12.58
C VAL A 16 11.10 -13.73 -11.48
N ASP A 17 12.07 -12.86 -11.78
CA ASP A 17 12.96 -12.28 -10.79
C ASP A 17 12.35 -11.01 -10.14
N GLU A 18 13.05 -10.43 -9.16
CA GLU A 18 12.59 -9.24 -8.45
C GLU A 18 12.49 -7.99 -9.35
N PHE A 19 13.19 -7.94 -10.48
CA PHE A 19 13.16 -6.83 -11.43
C PHE A 19 12.01 -6.96 -12.44
N GLU A 20 11.56 -8.18 -12.69
CA GLU A 20 10.44 -8.49 -13.59
C GLU A 20 9.09 -8.67 -12.86
N SER A 21 9.11 -8.70 -11.53
CA SER A 21 7.91 -8.88 -10.70
C SER A 21 6.92 -7.72 -10.82
N LEU A 22 5.72 -8.04 -11.31
CA LEU A 22 4.57 -7.17 -11.35
C LEU A 22 4.04 -6.89 -9.93
N ASP A 23 4.02 -7.89 -9.04
CA ASP A 23 3.60 -7.71 -7.64
C ASP A 23 4.45 -6.63 -6.96
N LEU A 24 5.77 -6.72 -7.10
CA LEU A 24 6.69 -5.72 -6.56
C LEU A 24 6.49 -4.37 -7.24
N ALA A 25 6.39 -4.33 -8.57
CA ALA A 25 6.20 -3.09 -9.32
C ALA A 25 4.92 -2.35 -8.90
N VAL A 26 3.80 -3.06 -8.79
CA VAL A 26 2.51 -2.50 -8.35
C VAL A 26 2.61 -1.95 -6.93
N ASN A 27 3.20 -2.69 -5.99
CA ASN A 27 3.35 -2.18 -4.63
C ASN A 27 4.29 -0.95 -4.56
N MET A 28 5.34 -0.90 -5.38
CA MET A 28 6.26 0.24 -5.44
C MET A 28 5.57 1.54 -5.89
N LEU A 29 4.53 1.46 -6.72
CA LEU A 29 3.71 2.62 -7.09
C LEU A 29 3.10 3.31 -5.86
N PHE A 30 2.70 2.53 -4.85
CA PHE A 30 2.12 3.05 -3.61
C PHE A 30 3.16 3.48 -2.57
N LEU A 31 4.41 3.05 -2.74
CA LEU A 31 5.55 3.52 -1.95
C LEU A 31 6.28 4.73 -2.54
N ALA A 32 5.82 5.25 -3.69
CA ALA A 32 6.45 6.35 -4.40
C ALA A 32 6.30 7.72 -3.72
N GLY A 33 6.36 7.80 -2.39
CA GLY A 33 6.38 9.03 -1.60
C GLY A 33 5.31 10.04 -2.00
N GLU A 34 5.74 11.25 -2.36
CA GLU A 34 4.86 12.33 -2.84
C GLU A 34 4.14 12.02 -4.17
N HIS A 35 4.66 11.09 -4.97
CA HIS A 35 4.06 10.64 -6.22
C HIS A 35 3.00 9.55 -6.02
N SER A 36 2.91 8.92 -4.84
CA SER A 36 1.93 7.86 -4.57
C SER A 36 0.48 8.31 -4.81
N TYR A 37 0.12 9.53 -4.40
CA TYR A 37 -1.21 10.09 -4.60
C TYR A 37 -1.57 10.31 -6.08
N PRO A 38 -0.78 11.06 -6.89
CA PRO A 38 -1.09 11.22 -8.30
C PRO A 38 -1.12 9.88 -9.03
N ILE A 39 -0.23 8.93 -8.73
CA ILE A 39 -0.26 7.59 -9.34
C ILE A 39 -1.57 6.87 -8.99
N THR A 40 -1.95 6.82 -7.71
CA THR A 40 -3.20 6.19 -7.26
C THR A 40 -4.41 6.83 -7.93
N ARG A 41 -4.38 8.14 -8.14
CA ARG A 41 -5.44 8.88 -8.82
C ARG A 41 -5.55 8.50 -10.30
N GLU A 42 -4.43 8.41 -11.02
CA GLU A 42 -4.43 7.97 -12.42
C GLU A 42 -4.88 6.51 -12.56
N LEU A 43 -4.47 5.63 -11.64
CA LEU A 43 -4.97 4.25 -11.55
C LEU A 43 -6.49 4.21 -11.34
N ALA A 44 -7.02 5.06 -10.47
CA ALA A 44 -8.46 5.16 -10.24
C ALA A 44 -9.22 5.61 -11.51
N PHE A 45 -8.67 6.59 -12.25
CA PHE A 45 -9.28 7.01 -13.53
C PHE A 45 -9.22 5.91 -14.59
N ALA A 46 -8.11 5.17 -14.68
CA ALA A 46 -7.96 4.04 -15.57
C ALA A 46 -8.94 2.90 -15.21
N ALA A 47 -9.07 2.55 -13.93
CA ALA A 47 -10.04 1.56 -13.48
C ALA A 47 -11.48 1.97 -13.84
N ARG A 48 -11.81 3.25 -13.63
CA ARG A 48 -13.13 3.78 -13.98
C ARG A 48 -13.41 3.72 -15.48
N SER A 49 -12.44 4.01 -16.34
CA SER A 49 -12.63 4.00 -17.80
C SER A 49 -12.89 2.59 -18.36
N VAL A 50 -12.41 1.55 -17.65
CA VAL A 50 -12.64 0.14 -17.98
C VAL A 50 -13.95 -0.41 -17.36
N GLY A 51 -14.62 0.38 -16.52
CA GLY A 51 -15.95 0.03 -15.97
C GLY A 51 -15.97 -0.44 -14.53
N PHE A 52 -14.83 -0.43 -13.82
CA PHE A 52 -14.81 -0.76 -12.39
C PHE A 52 -15.59 0.26 -11.56
N ASN A 53 -16.19 -0.20 -10.45
CA ASN A 53 -16.91 0.65 -9.49
C ASN A 53 -16.00 1.31 -8.45
N GLY A 54 -14.73 0.93 -8.41
CA GLY A 54 -13.77 1.44 -7.45
C GLY A 54 -12.45 0.67 -7.49
N ILE A 55 -11.56 1.03 -6.58
CA ILE A 55 -10.26 0.37 -6.40
C ILE A 55 -10.05 0.00 -4.93
N VAL A 56 -9.38 -1.14 -4.70
CA VAL A 56 -8.84 -1.53 -3.40
C VAL A 56 -7.33 -1.32 -3.46
N TYR A 57 -6.78 -0.51 -2.56
CA TYR A 57 -5.37 -0.11 -2.62
C TYR A 57 -4.69 -0.25 -1.24
N PRO A 58 -3.37 -0.50 -1.20
CA PRO A 58 -2.66 -0.72 0.05
C PRO A 58 -2.56 0.59 0.84
N SER A 59 -2.76 0.51 2.16
CA SER A 59 -2.65 1.68 3.03
C SER A 59 -1.20 2.04 3.32
N TYR A 60 -0.81 3.28 2.99
CA TYR A 60 0.46 3.85 3.44
C TYR A 60 0.64 3.77 4.96
N PHE A 61 -0.47 3.94 5.70
CA PHE A 61 -0.47 3.89 7.17
C PHE A 61 -0.34 2.47 7.75
N SER A 62 -0.41 1.41 6.94
CA SER A 62 -0.14 0.05 7.42
C SER A 62 1.25 -0.06 8.03
N MET A 63 2.25 0.64 7.46
CA MET A 63 3.60 0.68 8.04
C MET A 63 3.61 1.35 9.41
N LEU A 64 2.93 2.50 9.54
CA LEU A 64 2.88 3.28 10.79
C LEU A 64 2.10 2.57 11.89
N ARG A 65 1.05 1.84 11.52
CA ARG A 65 0.18 1.12 12.46
C ARG A 65 0.79 -0.19 12.94
N ASN A 66 1.40 -0.94 12.03
CA ASN A 66 1.90 -2.29 12.35
C ASN A 66 3.38 -2.28 12.74
N GLY A 67 4.14 -1.21 12.43
CA GLY A 67 5.58 -1.13 12.71
C GLY A 67 6.43 -2.09 11.87
N VAL A 68 5.84 -2.71 10.84
CA VAL A 68 6.47 -3.72 10.00
C VAL A 68 6.81 -3.13 8.64
N LYS A 69 7.99 -3.49 8.10
CA LYS A 69 8.38 -3.12 6.73
C LYS A 69 7.51 -3.90 5.73
N PRO A 70 6.93 -3.24 4.72
CA PRO A 70 6.09 -3.90 3.72
C PRO A 70 6.87 -4.83 2.76
N PHE A 71 8.21 -4.74 2.77
CA PHE A 71 9.09 -5.56 1.95
C PHE A 71 10.21 -6.13 2.82
N GLU A 72 9.90 -7.21 3.52
CA GLU A 72 10.95 -7.99 4.17
C GLU A 72 11.61 -8.89 3.12
N THR A 73 12.93 -8.92 3.17
CA THR A 73 13.75 -9.71 2.27
C THR A 73 14.68 -10.60 3.08
N THR A 74 14.79 -11.88 2.70
CA THR A 74 15.79 -12.79 3.23
C THR A 74 16.75 -13.16 2.11
N TYR A 75 18.06 -12.90 2.29
CA TYR A 75 19.08 -13.06 1.25
C TYR A 75 18.79 -12.28 -0.06
N GLY A 76 18.12 -11.14 0.04
CA GLY A 76 17.73 -10.32 -1.12
C GLY A 76 16.40 -10.71 -1.76
N ILE A 77 15.85 -11.87 -1.41
CA ILE A 77 14.59 -12.39 -1.95
C ILE A 77 13.42 -11.85 -1.13
N SER A 78 12.46 -11.21 -1.79
CA SER A 78 11.21 -10.76 -1.16
C SER A 78 10.43 -11.92 -0.55
N HIS A 79 9.98 -11.76 0.70
CA HIS A 79 9.11 -12.73 1.37
C HIS A 79 7.79 -12.95 0.63
N ARG A 80 7.35 -11.97 -0.17
CA ARG A 80 6.13 -12.06 -0.98
C ARG A 80 6.21 -13.12 -2.07
N LYS A 81 7.42 -13.54 -2.50
CA LYS A 81 7.64 -14.63 -3.46
C LYS A 81 7.68 -16.02 -2.80
N ILE A 82 7.77 -16.08 -1.47
CA ILE A 82 7.92 -17.32 -0.72
C ILE A 82 6.52 -17.78 -0.31
N PRO A 83 5.97 -18.87 -0.87
CA PRO A 83 4.58 -19.29 -0.62
C PRO A 83 4.27 -19.50 0.87
N GLN A 84 5.27 -19.93 1.65
CA GLN A 84 5.15 -20.15 3.09
C GLN A 84 4.91 -18.85 3.88
N TYR A 85 5.26 -17.68 3.32
CA TYR A 85 5.08 -16.39 3.98
C TYR A 85 3.85 -15.62 3.50
N ARG A 86 3.08 -16.18 2.57
CA ARG A 86 1.94 -15.49 1.96
C ARG A 86 0.93 -14.94 2.98
N GLU A 87 0.46 -15.78 3.90
CA GLU A 87 -0.51 -15.39 4.92
C GLU A 87 0.03 -14.25 5.80
N PHE A 88 1.33 -14.27 6.09
CA PHE A 88 1.99 -13.23 6.88
C PHE A 88 2.12 -11.92 6.10
N GLU A 89 2.48 -11.98 4.82
CA GLU A 89 2.59 -10.81 3.95
C GLU A 89 1.23 -10.15 3.67
N GLU A 90 0.18 -10.95 3.45
CA GLU A 90 -1.19 -10.46 3.29
C GLU A 90 -1.69 -9.77 4.56
N ALA A 91 -1.37 -10.28 5.75
CA ALA A 91 -1.75 -9.68 7.02
C ALA A 91 -1.10 -8.32 7.30
N LYS A 92 0.05 -8.02 6.67
CA LYS A 92 0.75 -6.73 6.83
C LYS A 92 0.03 -5.59 6.11
N VAL A 93 -0.65 -5.87 5.01
CA VAL A 93 -1.27 -4.87 4.14
C VAL A 93 -2.72 -4.64 4.59
N SER A 94 -3.02 -3.41 5.00
CA SER A 94 -4.41 -3.01 5.25
C SER A 94 -5.02 -2.46 3.97
N ALA A 95 -6.12 -3.07 3.53
CA ALA A 95 -6.86 -2.63 2.37
C ALA A 95 -7.64 -1.33 2.63
N ASN A 96 -7.50 -0.36 1.73
CA ASN A 96 -8.36 0.82 1.65
C ASN A 96 -9.29 0.71 0.45
N PHE A 97 -10.51 1.21 0.59
CA PHE A 97 -11.51 1.19 -0.47
C PHE A 97 -11.76 2.61 -0.98
N ALA A 98 -11.60 2.81 -2.30
CA ALA A 98 -12.06 4.00 -2.99
C ALA A 98 -13.17 3.61 -3.96
N ILE A 99 -14.41 3.99 -3.63
CA ILE A 99 -15.61 3.65 -4.41
C ILE A 99 -16.06 4.90 -5.18
N PHE A 100 -16.32 4.74 -6.47
CA PHE A 100 -16.71 5.84 -7.35
C PHE A 100 -18.19 6.19 -7.20
N GLY A 101 -18.55 7.42 -7.59
CA GLY A 101 -19.94 7.88 -7.57
C GLY A 101 -20.41 8.28 -6.17
N ARG A 102 -21.61 7.85 -5.78
CA ARG A 102 -22.24 8.21 -4.50
C ARG A 102 -22.65 6.95 -3.74
N PRO A 103 -21.69 6.12 -3.30
CA PRO A 103 -21.97 4.77 -2.81
C PRO A 103 -22.88 4.72 -1.57
N ILE A 104 -22.96 5.80 -0.79
CA ILE A 104 -23.89 5.92 0.35
C ILE A 104 -25.32 6.19 -0.15
N GLU A 105 -25.48 7.13 -1.09
CA GLU A 105 -26.79 7.49 -1.65
C GLU A 105 -27.36 6.35 -2.52
N ASP A 106 -26.48 5.68 -3.27
CA ASP A 106 -26.80 4.54 -4.13
C ASP A 106 -27.07 3.24 -3.33
N GLY A 107 -26.93 3.28 -2.00
CA GLY A 107 -27.15 2.13 -1.11
C GLY A 107 -26.10 1.01 -1.23
N LEU A 108 -24.96 1.29 -1.87
CA LEU A 108 -23.86 0.32 -2.04
C LEU A 108 -23.07 0.08 -0.74
N VAL A 109 -22.99 1.08 0.13
CA VAL A 109 -22.34 0.98 1.44
C VAL A 109 -23.19 1.63 2.52
N ASN A 110 -23.07 1.12 3.75
CA ASN A 110 -23.71 1.71 4.93
C ASN A 110 -22.65 2.27 5.88
N VAL A 111 -22.89 3.47 6.41
CA VAL A 111 -21.99 4.10 7.38
C VAL A 111 -22.34 3.59 8.77
N HIS A 112 -21.48 2.74 9.34
CA HIS A 112 -21.63 2.25 10.72
C HIS A 112 -21.08 3.25 11.75
N CYS A 113 -19.92 3.83 11.48
CA CYS A 113 -19.28 4.82 12.32
C CYS A 113 -18.31 5.70 11.51
N ILE A 114 -18.01 6.90 12.01
CA ILE A 114 -16.99 7.78 11.46
C ILE A 114 -15.91 7.96 12.52
N ASN A 115 -14.77 7.30 12.34
CA ASN A 115 -13.61 7.46 13.21
C ASN A 115 -12.76 8.64 12.71
N ARG A 116 -12.48 9.62 13.57
CA ARG A 116 -11.69 10.80 13.22
C ARG A 116 -10.39 10.82 14.04
N VAL A 117 -9.25 10.85 13.37
CA VAL A 117 -7.95 11.14 13.98
C VAL A 117 -7.64 12.61 13.78
N VAL A 118 -7.31 13.32 14.85
CA VAL A 118 -6.84 14.72 14.82
C VAL A 118 -5.42 14.74 15.33
N LEU A 119 -4.46 15.00 14.44
CA LEU A 119 -3.06 15.19 14.80
C LEU A 119 -2.84 16.66 15.14
N SER A 120 -2.66 16.96 16.43
CA SER A 120 -2.46 18.32 16.92
C SER A 120 -1.01 18.81 16.82
N THR A 121 -0.05 17.90 16.98
CA THR A 121 1.39 18.23 16.94
C THR A 121 2.18 17.03 16.44
N VAL A 122 3.16 17.25 15.56
CA VAL A 122 4.17 16.25 15.17
C VAL A 122 5.54 16.83 15.50
N LEU A 123 6.33 16.12 16.31
CA LEU A 123 7.65 16.56 16.78
C LEU A 123 8.72 15.61 16.24
N TYR A 124 9.64 16.14 15.44
CA TYR A 124 10.81 15.41 14.96
C TYR A 124 12.02 15.88 15.76
N SER A 125 12.62 15.00 16.57
CA SER A 125 13.89 15.27 17.23
C SER A 125 15.04 14.61 16.47
N VAL A 126 16.05 15.41 16.12
CA VAL A 126 17.31 14.94 15.55
C VAL A 126 18.41 15.30 16.54
N HIS A 127 19.18 14.32 16.96
CA HIS A 127 20.41 14.53 17.73
C HIS A 127 21.59 14.14 16.86
N PHE A 128 22.44 15.12 16.55
CA PHE A 128 23.76 14.85 16.00
C PHE A 128 24.69 14.41 17.14
N GLY A 129 25.35 13.26 16.97
CA GLY A 129 26.43 12.82 17.85
C GLY A 129 27.70 13.67 17.66
N PRO A 130 28.64 13.64 18.61
CA PRO A 130 29.87 14.41 18.50
C PRO A 130 30.67 13.96 17.27
N VAL A 131 31.03 14.94 16.42
CA VAL A 131 32.04 14.76 15.38
C VAL A 131 33.39 14.75 16.10
N ILE A 132 34.00 13.57 16.23
CA ILE A 132 35.42 13.49 16.54
C ILE A 132 36.13 13.82 15.22
N GLY A 133 36.58 15.06 15.08
CA GLY A 133 37.47 15.44 13.99
C GLY A 133 38.82 14.78 14.25
N ASP A 134 39.25 13.93 13.32
CA ASP A 134 40.65 13.53 13.18
C ASP A 134 41.41 14.66 12.45
N GLU A 135 42.53 15.06 13.07
CA GLU A 135 43.63 15.95 12.63
C GLU A 135 43.44 17.48 12.64
#